data_AF-A0A0N4TS15-F1
#
_entry.id   AF-A0A0N4TS15-F1
#
_cell.length_a   1.000
_cell.length_b   1.000
_cell.length_c   1.000
_cell.angle_alpha   90.00
_cell.angle_beta   90.00
_cell.angle_gamma   90.00
#
_symmetry.space_group_name_H-M   'P 1'
#
loop_
_entity.id
_entity.type
_entity.pdbx_description
1 polymer ?
#
loop_
_entity_poly.entity_id
_entity_poly.type
_entity_poly.pdbx_seq_one_letter_code
_entity_poly.pdbx_strand_id
1 'polypeptide(L)'
;MSLTRVWIASLLFYLSVFVICELLRHMINRWLKRNLPRFAIGLLLEKLLIAFQFVGTLQVCTPMFDVNLILQTYGLFGIFIEITAIEIANGFFLRDAIAHPCPLITTASRKRLALRTAFLVFAVQLVAAYLSYFFARTFWKLGLHPMHNELLIADHCEADLTASYQANNCPVN
;
A
#
# COMPACT_ATOMS: atom_id res chain seq x y z
N MET A 1 -13.72 2.71 -25.75
CA MET A 1 -14.09 2.33 -24.37
C MET A 1 -14.27 3.60 -23.56
N SER A 2 -15.39 3.76 -22.84
CA SER A 2 -15.69 5.03 -22.15
C SER A 2 -14.70 5.26 -21.01
N LEU A 3 -13.92 6.33 -21.10
CA LEU A 3 -12.91 6.73 -20.11
C LEU A 3 -13.44 6.55 -18.67
N THR A 4 -14.65 7.06 -18.40
CA THR A 4 -15.33 7.00 -17.09
C THR A 4 -15.37 5.62 -16.42
N ARG A 5 -15.29 4.51 -17.16
CA ARG A 5 -15.29 3.15 -16.58
C ARG A 5 -13.98 2.79 -15.90
N VAL A 6 -12.85 3.32 -16.36
CA VAL A 6 -11.52 3.05 -15.79
C VAL A 6 -11.42 3.66 -14.40
N TRP A 7 -11.76 4.94 -14.27
CA TRP A 7 -11.80 5.62 -12.97
C TRP A 7 -12.71 4.94 -11.95
N ILE A 8 -13.88 4.46 -12.37
CA ILE A 8 -14.80 3.76 -11.46
C ILE A 8 -14.18 2.43 -11.00
N ALA A 9 -13.50 1.70 -11.89
CA ALA A 9 -12.82 0.46 -11.54
C ALA A 9 -11.65 0.71 -10.56
N SER A 10 -10.87 1.77 -10.77
CA SER A 10 -9.77 2.18 -9.89
C SER A 10 -10.28 2.65 -8.52
N LEU A 11 -11.36 3.45 -8.48
CA LEU A 11 -12.01 3.84 -7.22
C LEU A 11 -12.54 2.62 -6.44
N LEU A 12 -13.14 1.65 -7.13
CA LEU A 12 -13.60 0.41 -6.49
C LEU A 12 -12.42 -0.42 -5.95
N PHE A 13 -11.31 -0.47 -6.69
CA PHE A 13 -10.09 -1.10 -6.23
C PHE A 13 -9.58 -0.43 -4.95
N TYR A 14 -9.46 0.89 -4.92
CA TYR A 14 -9.02 1.61 -3.73
C TYR A 14 -9.97 1.41 -2.55
N LEU A 15 -11.28 1.54 -2.76
CA LEU A 15 -12.25 1.30 -1.69
C LEU A 15 -12.10 -0.11 -1.11
N SER A 16 -11.86 -1.13 -1.95
CA SER A 16 -11.64 -2.49 -1.46
C SER A 16 -10.37 -2.62 -0.62
N VAL A 17 -9.27 -1.99 -1.04
CA VAL A 17 -7.99 -1.96 -0.30
C VAL A 17 -8.18 -1.27 1.04
N PHE A 18 -8.81 -0.08 1.05
CA PHE A 18 -9.06 0.68 2.27
C PHE A 18 -9.95 -0.09 3.25
N VAL A 19 -11.03 -0.72 2.79
CA VAL A 19 -11.90 -1.54 3.64
C VAL A 19 -11.15 -2.72 4.23
N ILE A 20 -10.36 -3.44 3.42
CA ILE A 20 -9.62 -4.62 3.89
C ILE A 20 -8.54 -4.21 4.90
N CYS A 21 -7.81 -3.13 4.64
CA CYS A 21 -6.82 -2.58 5.56
C CYS A 21 -7.45 -2.11 6.88
N GLU A 22 -8.60 -1.45 6.83
CA GLU A 22 -9.30 -0.98 8.03
C GLU A 22 -9.89 -2.14 8.86
N LEU A 23 -10.41 -3.18 8.20
CA LEU A 23 -10.84 -4.41 8.87
C LEU A 23 -9.67 -5.11 9.54
N LEU A 24 -8.53 -5.22 8.85
CA LEU A 24 -7.32 -5.83 9.40
C LEU A 24 -6.81 -5.04 10.62
N ARG A 25 -6.81 -3.71 10.53
CA ARG A 25 -6.49 -2.79 11.63
C ARG A 25 -7.42 -2.98 12.83
N HIS A 26 -8.73 -3.08 12.58
CA HIS A 26 -9.72 -3.34 13.63
C HIS A 26 -9.53 -4.70 14.29
N MET A 27 -9.27 -5.75 13.49
CA MET A 27 -8.98 -7.09 13.99
C MET A 27 -7.73 -7.11 14.85
N ILE A 28 -6.63 -6.47 14.42
CA ILE A 28 -5.39 -6.36 15.19
C ILE A 28 -5.67 -5.71 16.54
N ASN A 29 -6.40 -4.59 16.58
CA ASN A 29 -6.73 -3.89 17.82
C ASN A 29 -7.61 -4.73 18.76
N ARG A 30 -8.65 -5.41 18.24
CA ARG A 30 -9.51 -6.29 19.05
C ARG A 30 -8.76 -7.52 19.56
N TRP A 31 -8.01 -8.19 18.70
CA TRP A 31 -7.28 -9.40 19.03
C TRP A 31 -6.22 -9.12 20.10
N LEU A 32 -5.52 -7.99 19.97
CA LEU A 32 -4.51 -7.55 20.92
C LEU A 32 -5.10 -7.17 22.28
N LYS A 33 -6.27 -6.49 22.31
CA LYS A 33 -7.00 -6.19 23.56
C LYS A 33 -7.53 -7.43 24.26
N ARG A 34 -7.96 -8.44 23.50
CA ARG A 34 -8.60 -9.66 24.05
C ARG A 34 -7.60 -10.64 24.66
N ASN A 35 -6.37 -10.68 24.15
CA ASN A 35 -5.40 -11.71 24.52
C ASN A 35 -4.36 -11.31 25.57
N LEU A 36 -4.38 -10.11 26.17
CA LEU A 36 -3.23 -9.68 27.00
C LEU A 36 -3.50 -9.09 28.40
N PRO A 37 -2.68 -9.50 29.40
CA PRO A 37 -2.60 -8.87 30.71
C PRO A 37 -1.80 -7.55 30.67
N ARG A 38 -2.17 -6.61 31.54
CA ARG A 38 -1.65 -5.22 31.62
C ARG A 38 -0.13 -5.08 31.88
N PHE A 39 0.61 -6.16 32.14
CA PHE A 39 2.02 -6.10 32.51
C PHE A 39 2.99 -6.04 31.30
N ALA A 40 2.53 -6.39 30.08
CA ALA A 40 3.37 -6.46 28.87
C ALA A 40 3.21 -5.25 27.92
N ILE A 41 2.89 -4.06 28.45
CA ILE A 41 2.55 -2.87 27.65
C ILE A 41 3.68 -2.44 26.70
N GLY A 42 4.95 -2.53 27.12
CA GLY A 42 6.09 -2.10 26.29
C GLY A 42 6.28 -2.93 25.02
N LEU A 43 6.26 -4.27 25.13
CA LEU A 43 6.38 -5.18 23.98
C LEU A 43 5.14 -5.12 23.06
N LEU A 44 3.99 -4.79 23.64
CA LEU A 44 2.72 -4.64 22.92
C LEU A 44 2.74 -3.42 22.01
N LEU A 45 3.28 -2.29 22.46
CA LEU A 45 3.42 -1.09 21.64
C LEU A 45 4.34 -1.34 20.43
N GLU A 46 5.44 -2.08 20.61
CA GLU A 46 6.33 -2.43 19.48
C GLU A 46 5.63 -3.31 18.44
N LYS A 47 4.93 -4.37 18.87
CA LYS A 47 4.20 -5.25 17.94
C LYS A 47 3.06 -4.53 17.24
N LEU A 48 2.34 -3.67 17.96
CA LEU A 48 1.24 -2.88 17.41
C LEU A 48 1.75 -1.87 16.37
N LEU A 49 2.86 -1.19 16.67
CA LEU A 49 3.51 -0.26 15.75
C LEU A 49 3.95 -0.97 14.47
N ILE A 50 4.59 -2.14 14.58
CA ILE A 50 5.00 -2.94 13.43
C ILE A 50 3.78 -3.38 12.59
N ALA A 51 2.71 -3.84 13.25
CA ALA A 51 1.50 -4.27 12.56
C ALA A 51 0.79 -3.11 11.84
N PHE A 52 0.68 -1.94 12.47
CA PHE A 52 0.13 -0.76 11.79
C PHE A 52 1.02 -0.26 10.66
N GLN A 53 2.33 -0.37 10.79
CA GLN A 53 3.24 -0.04 9.69
C GLN A 53 3.02 -0.96 8.49
N PHE A 54 2.84 -2.25 8.72
CA PHE A 54 2.52 -3.22 7.67
C PHE A 54 1.24 -2.83 6.93
N VAL A 55 0.15 -2.60 7.67
CA VAL A 55 -1.16 -2.24 7.11
C VAL A 55 -1.09 -0.91 6.36
N GLY A 56 -0.44 0.09 6.94
CA GLY A 56 -0.27 1.40 6.31
C GLY A 56 0.53 1.33 5.00
N THR A 57 1.63 0.56 4.98
CA THR A 57 2.42 0.37 3.76
C THR A 57 1.61 -0.37 2.70
N LEU A 58 0.84 -1.40 3.07
CA LEU A 58 -0.03 -2.11 2.12
C LEU A 58 -1.10 -1.17 1.53
N GLN A 59 -1.69 -0.31 2.34
CA GLN A 59 -2.71 0.66 1.92
C GLN A 59 -2.18 1.72 0.93
N VAL A 60 -0.92 2.12 1.05
CA VAL A 60 -0.30 3.13 0.15
C VAL A 60 0.30 2.49 -1.10
N CYS A 61 0.98 1.34 -0.95
CA CYS A 61 1.66 0.69 -2.07
C CYS A 61 0.70 -0.03 -3.03
N THR A 62 -0.43 -0.55 -2.53
CA THR A 62 -1.38 -1.29 -3.38
C THR A 62 -2.06 -0.40 -4.44
N PRO A 63 -2.57 0.79 -4.10
CA PRO A 63 -3.11 1.74 -5.09
C PRO A 63 -2.09 2.22 -6.13
N MET A 64 -0.80 2.29 -5.78
CA MET A 64 0.24 2.76 -6.69
C MET A 64 0.39 1.90 -7.95
N PHE A 65 0.01 0.62 -7.90
CA PHE A 65 0.01 -0.24 -9.08
C PHE A 65 -1.03 0.17 -10.14
N ASP A 66 -2.04 0.95 -9.77
CA ASP A 66 -3.09 1.41 -10.68
C ASP A 66 -2.86 2.84 -11.21
N VAL A 67 -1.91 3.58 -10.62
CA VAL A 67 -1.58 4.97 -11.03
C VAL A 67 -1.07 5.03 -12.47
N ASN A 68 -0.31 4.01 -12.93
CA ASN A 68 0.17 3.96 -14.30
C ASN A 68 -0.98 3.78 -15.31
N LEU A 69 -2.03 3.02 -14.95
CA LEU A 69 -3.22 2.86 -15.78
C LEU A 69 -3.95 4.20 -15.97
N ILE A 70 -4.00 4.99 -14.91
CA ILE A 70 -4.61 6.33 -14.91
C ILE A 70 -3.75 7.32 -15.69
N LEU A 71 -2.42 7.25 -15.59
CA LEU A 71 -1.49 8.04 -16.41
C LEU A 71 -1.75 7.84 -17.91
N GLN A 72 -1.84 6.58 -18.34
CA GLN A 72 -2.05 6.25 -19.76
C GLN A 72 -3.44 6.67 -20.26
N THR A 73 -4.45 6.65 -19.39
CA THR A 73 -5.84 6.95 -19.78
C THR A 73 -6.21 8.43 -19.69
N TYR A 74 -5.73 9.14 -18.67
CA TYR A 74 -6.13 10.52 -18.32
C TYR A 74 -4.97 11.52 -18.29
N GLY A 75 -3.74 11.05 -18.47
CA GLY A 75 -2.55 11.89 -18.41
C GLY A 75 -2.25 12.39 -16.99
N LEU A 76 -1.37 13.39 -16.94
CA LEU A 76 -0.78 13.90 -15.70
C LEU A 76 -1.82 14.56 -14.77
N PHE A 77 -2.85 15.18 -15.35
CA PHE A 77 -3.94 15.80 -14.58
C PHE A 77 -4.83 14.77 -13.89
N GLY A 78 -5.07 13.61 -14.53
CA GLY A 78 -5.80 12.51 -13.91
C GLY A 78 -5.10 11.98 -12.67
N ILE A 79 -3.79 11.72 -12.79
CA ILE A 79 -2.94 11.30 -11.65
C ILE A 79 -2.97 12.32 -10.52
N PHE A 80 -2.89 13.61 -10.84
CA PHE A 80 -2.91 14.65 -9.80
C PHE A 80 -4.17 14.55 -8.94
N ILE A 81 -5.35 14.38 -9.55
CA ILE A 81 -6.59 14.22 -8.80
C ILE A 81 -6.61 12.87 -8.05
N GLU A 82 -6.13 11.81 -8.70
CA GLU A 82 -6.04 10.46 -8.12
C GLU A 82 -5.21 10.44 -6.83
N ILE A 83 -3.97 10.93 -6.91
CA ILE A 83 -3.03 10.98 -5.79
C ILE A 83 -3.59 11.91 -4.70
N THR A 84 -4.16 13.06 -5.07
CA THR A 84 -4.80 13.96 -4.10
C THR A 84 -5.92 13.25 -3.34
N ALA A 85 -6.78 12.49 -4.03
CA ALA A 85 -7.85 11.72 -3.39
C ALA A 85 -7.30 10.63 -2.47
N ILE A 86 -6.27 9.90 -2.91
CA ILE A 86 -5.60 8.86 -2.11
C ILE A 86 -4.93 9.47 -0.87
N GLU A 87 -4.25 10.60 -1.01
CA GLU A 87 -3.59 11.30 0.11
C GLU A 87 -4.60 11.86 1.11
N ILE A 88 -5.72 12.45 0.64
CA ILE A 88 -6.81 12.89 1.51
C ILE A 88 -7.38 11.69 2.27
N ALA A 89 -7.67 10.58 1.57
CA ALA A 89 -8.18 9.37 2.18
C ALA A 89 -7.18 8.80 3.21
N ASN A 90 -5.89 8.75 2.88
CA ASN A 90 -4.85 8.37 3.83
C ASN A 90 -4.77 9.36 5.00
N GLY A 91 -4.94 10.66 4.79
CA GLY A 91 -5.01 11.65 5.87
C GLY A 91 -6.14 11.36 6.87
N PHE A 92 -7.27 10.81 6.41
CA PHE A 92 -8.40 10.43 7.28
C PHE A 92 -8.26 9.05 7.92
N PHE A 93 -7.79 8.05 7.16
CA PHE A 93 -7.77 6.63 7.54
C PHE A 93 -6.43 6.14 8.12
N LEU A 94 -5.32 6.83 7.83
CA LEU A 94 -4.00 6.49 8.36
C LEU A 94 -3.76 7.04 9.78
N ARG A 95 -4.82 7.23 10.58
CA ARG A 95 -4.71 7.57 12.01
C ARG A 95 -4.01 6.40 12.71
N ASP A 96 -2.95 6.64 13.46
CA ASP A 96 -2.15 5.65 14.23
C ASP A 96 -1.06 4.84 13.48
N ALA A 97 -0.80 5.09 12.19
CA ALA A 97 0.47 4.67 11.60
C ALA A 97 1.50 5.80 11.83
N ILE A 98 2.58 5.49 12.54
CA ILE A 98 3.73 6.40 12.66
C ILE A 98 4.48 6.34 11.32
N ALA A 99 4.04 7.12 10.34
CA ALA A 99 4.70 7.25 9.04
C ALA A 99 6.05 7.98 9.11
N HIS A 100 6.47 8.41 10.32
CA HIS A 100 7.69 9.16 10.55
C HIS A 100 8.49 8.57 11.72
N PRO A 101 9.76 8.20 11.55
CA PRO A 101 10.60 7.67 12.63
C PRO A 101 10.94 8.70 13.74
N CYS A 102 10.53 9.97 13.57
CA CYS A 102 10.97 11.11 14.38
C CYS A 102 10.60 11.05 15.89
N PRO A 103 9.35 10.72 16.32
CA PRO A 103 9.03 10.60 17.75
C PRO A 103 9.64 9.34 18.40
N LEU A 104 10.07 8.35 17.61
CA LEU A 104 10.83 7.20 18.10
C LEU A 104 12.30 7.58 18.41
N ILE A 105 12.84 8.53 17.64
CA ILE A 105 14.23 9.01 17.77
C ILE A 105 14.38 9.95 18.97
N THR A 106 13.35 10.74 19.34
CA THR A 106 13.43 11.63 20.50
C THR A 106 13.44 10.87 21.84
N THR A 107 12.91 9.64 21.91
CA THR A 107 13.05 8.73 23.05
C THR A 107 14.25 7.77 22.93
N ALA A 108 14.96 7.77 21.79
CA ALA A 108 16.09 6.90 21.49
C ALA A 108 17.44 7.38 22.06
N SER A 109 17.45 8.09 23.20
CA SER A 109 18.71 8.35 23.91
C SER A 109 19.40 7.05 24.39
N ARG A 110 18.71 5.89 24.33
CA ARG A 110 19.27 4.53 24.51
C ARG A 110 19.60 3.85 23.16
N LYS A 111 20.84 4.06 22.70
CA LYS A 111 21.41 3.81 21.35
C LYS A 111 21.47 2.37 20.78
N ARG A 112 20.66 1.40 21.23
CA ARG A 112 20.68 0.01 20.65
C ARG A 112 19.32 -0.56 20.31
N LEU A 113 18.29 -0.19 21.09
CA LEU A 113 16.91 -0.65 20.86
C LEU A 113 16.32 0.03 19.60
N ALA A 114 16.62 1.31 19.39
CA ALA A 114 16.12 2.08 18.25
C ALA A 114 16.59 1.56 16.89
N LEU A 115 17.85 1.11 16.78
CA LEU A 115 18.37 0.51 15.54
C LEU A 115 17.67 -0.81 15.20
N ARG A 116 17.41 -1.65 16.22
CA ARG A 116 16.67 -2.90 16.03
C ARG A 116 15.24 -2.62 15.58
N THR A 117 14.57 -1.64 16.18
CA THR A 117 13.20 -1.28 15.80
C THR A 117 13.15 -0.66 14.41
N ALA A 118 14.10 0.19 14.04
CA ALA A 118 14.20 0.74 12.69
C ALA A 118 14.40 -0.36 11.63
N PHE A 119 15.29 -1.32 11.90
CA PHE A 119 15.50 -2.46 11.00
C PHE A 119 14.24 -3.32 10.87
N LEU A 120 13.54 -3.60 11.97
CA LEU A 120 12.28 -4.35 11.94
C LEU A 120 11.18 -3.63 11.16
N VAL A 121 11.04 -2.32 11.37
CA VAL A 121 10.11 -1.46 10.63
C VAL A 121 10.40 -1.51 9.13
N PHE A 122 11.67 -1.36 8.74
CA PHE A 122 12.09 -1.43 7.35
C PHE A 122 11.83 -2.81 6.72
N ALA A 123 12.18 -3.89 7.42
CA ALA A 123 11.90 -5.25 6.94
C ALA A 123 10.40 -5.48 6.73
N VAL A 124 9.56 -4.98 7.63
CA VAL A 124 8.11 -5.11 7.53
C VAL A 124 7.54 -4.27 6.38
N GLN A 125 8.08 -3.08 6.13
CA GLN A 125 7.71 -2.27 4.97
C GLN A 125 8.05 -2.98 3.66
N LEU A 126 9.22 -3.61 3.56
CA LEU A 126 9.60 -4.41 2.38
C LEU A 126 8.65 -5.59 2.15
N VAL A 127 8.33 -6.33 3.21
CA VAL A 127 7.38 -7.45 3.13
C VAL A 127 5.98 -6.96 2.73
N ALA A 128 5.52 -5.83 3.29
CA ALA A 128 4.24 -5.23 2.92
C ALA A 128 4.21 -4.79 1.45
N ALA A 129 5.28 -4.14 0.97
CA ALA A 129 5.40 -3.74 -0.42
C ALA A 129 5.40 -4.96 -1.35
N TYR A 130 6.13 -6.02 -1.03
CA TYR A 130 6.08 -7.26 -1.80
C TYR A 130 4.68 -7.87 -1.85
N LEU A 131 3.98 -7.93 -0.71
CA LEU A 131 2.63 -8.48 -0.63
C LEU A 131 1.57 -7.60 -1.30
N SER A 132 1.77 -6.28 -1.37
CA SER A 132 0.84 -5.39 -2.09
C SER A 132 0.69 -5.75 -3.56
N TYR A 133 1.75 -6.24 -4.21
CA TYR A 133 1.68 -6.72 -5.59
C TYR A 133 0.76 -7.95 -5.73
N PHE A 134 0.87 -8.93 -4.83
CA PHE A 134 -0.01 -10.10 -4.84
C PHE A 134 -1.47 -9.74 -4.58
N PHE A 135 -1.70 -8.75 -3.71
CA PHE A 135 -3.03 -8.25 -3.43
C PHE A 135 -3.65 -7.59 -4.67
N ALA A 136 -2.90 -6.69 -5.32
CA ALA A 136 -3.29 -6.07 -6.58
C ALA A 136 -3.61 -7.12 -7.65
N ARG A 137 -2.72 -8.11 -7.82
CA ARG A 137 -2.90 -9.21 -8.78
C ARG A 137 -4.15 -10.05 -8.49
N THR A 138 -4.43 -10.32 -7.22
CA THR A 138 -5.64 -11.06 -6.81
C THR A 138 -6.91 -10.29 -7.16
N PHE A 139 -6.88 -8.97 -6.97
CA PHE A 139 -7.99 -8.11 -7.36
C PHE A 139 -8.17 -8.03 -8.88
N TRP A 140 -7.08 -7.91 -9.63
CA TRP A 140 -7.12 -7.92 -11.09
C TRP A 140 -7.71 -9.23 -11.64
N LYS A 141 -7.43 -10.37 -11.00
CA LYS A 141 -8.00 -11.68 -11.38
C LYS A 141 -9.53 -11.75 -11.27
N LEU A 142 -10.15 -10.81 -10.54
CA LEU A 142 -11.62 -10.70 -10.50
C LEU A 142 -12.21 -10.20 -11.82
N GLY A 143 -11.39 -9.79 -12.80
CA GLY A 143 -11.83 -9.47 -14.16
C GLY A 143 -12.72 -8.24 -14.26
N LEU A 144 -12.64 -7.33 -13.27
CA LEU A 144 -13.53 -6.17 -13.15
C LEU A 144 -13.38 -5.17 -14.31
N HIS A 145 -12.21 -5.13 -14.97
CA HIS A 145 -11.98 -4.29 -16.13
C HIS A 145 -10.99 -4.96 -17.10
N PRO A 146 -11.19 -4.89 -18.44
CA PRO A 146 -10.30 -5.53 -19.42
C PRO A 146 -8.86 -5.03 -19.36
N MET A 147 -8.62 -3.78 -18.97
CA MET A 147 -7.27 -3.25 -18.75
C MET A 147 -6.53 -3.96 -17.59
N HIS A 148 -7.25 -4.46 -16.58
CA HIS A 148 -6.63 -5.28 -15.52
C HIS A 148 -6.18 -6.65 -16.04
N ASN A 149 -6.85 -7.17 -17.08
CA ASN A 149 -6.43 -8.40 -17.75
C ASN A 149 -5.17 -8.14 -18.58
N GLU A 150 -5.04 -6.96 -19.20
CA GLU A 150 -3.79 -6.57 -19.89
C GLU A 150 -2.61 -6.50 -18.90
N LEU A 151 -2.80 -5.95 -17.71
CA LEU A 151 -1.78 -5.95 -16.63
C LEU A 151 -1.44 -7.36 -16.12
N LEU A 152 -2.41 -8.28 -16.12
CA LEU A 152 -2.20 -9.69 -15.76
C LEU A 152 -1.45 -10.48 -16.84
N ILE A 153 -1.64 -10.12 -18.10
CA ILE A 153 -1.05 -10.80 -19.27
C ILE A 153 0.32 -10.23 -19.60
N ALA A 154 0.61 -8.96 -19.26
CA ALA A 154 1.91 -8.31 -19.38
C ALA A 154 2.99 -8.86 -18.42
N ASP A 155 2.87 -10.14 -18.03
CA ASP A 155 3.52 -10.78 -16.89
C ASP A 155 5.07 -10.73 -16.90
N HIS A 156 5.76 -10.17 -17.91
CA HIS A 156 7.23 -10.27 -18.06
C HIS A 156 8.03 -9.03 -18.49
N CYS A 157 7.50 -7.80 -18.57
CA CYS A 157 8.38 -6.65 -18.84
C CYS A 157 8.03 -5.40 -18.04
N GLU A 158 9.00 -5.02 -17.21
CA GLU A 158 9.20 -3.70 -16.60
C GLU A 158 8.33 -3.37 -15.38
N ALA A 159 8.96 -3.50 -14.20
CA ALA A 159 8.61 -2.71 -13.04
C ALA A 159 8.91 -1.25 -13.37
N ASP A 160 7.94 -0.57 -13.99
CA ASP A 160 8.14 0.75 -14.58
C ASP A 160 8.23 1.84 -13.50
N LEU A 161 9.45 2.06 -12.99
CA LEU A 161 9.91 3.32 -12.40
C LEU A 161 10.59 4.21 -13.46
N THR A 162 10.52 3.83 -14.74
CA THR A 162 11.20 4.45 -15.88
C THR A 162 10.18 5.02 -16.85
N ALA A 163 9.43 6.02 -16.39
CA ALA A 163 8.84 7.01 -17.28
C ALA A 163 9.97 7.83 -17.93
N SER A 164 10.74 7.26 -18.85
CA SER A 164 11.50 7.92 -19.92
C SER A 164 12.44 6.96 -20.65
N TYR A 165 12.22 6.84 -21.97
CA TYR A 165 13.09 6.33 -23.04
C TYR A 165 12.98 4.85 -23.47
N GLN A 166 12.45 4.69 -24.70
CA GLN A 166 12.66 3.59 -25.67
C GLN A 166 11.97 2.25 -25.35
N ALA A 167 11.48 1.43 -26.29
CA ALA A 167 11.24 1.52 -27.73
C ALA A 167 10.50 0.23 -28.12
N ASN A 168 9.50 0.32 -28.99
CA ASN A 168 9.22 -0.56 -30.16
C ASN A 168 9.77 -2.01 -30.24
N ASN A 169 9.85 -2.81 -29.19
CA ASN A 169 10.21 -4.23 -29.32
C ASN A 169 9.66 -5.07 -28.16
N CYS A 170 8.47 -5.63 -28.31
CA CYS A 170 8.11 -6.88 -27.67
C CYS A 170 7.62 -7.84 -28.77
N PRO A 171 8.28 -8.99 -28.99
CA PRO A 171 7.82 -9.98 -29.94
C PRO A 171 6.55 -10.64 -29.40
N VAL A 172 5.52 -10.68 -30.25
CA VAL A 172 4.33 -11.50 -30.05
C VAL A 172 4.76 -12.95 -30.21
N ASN A 173 4.69 -13.73 -29.13
CA ASN A 173 4.53 -15.19 -29.22
C ASN A 173 3.11 -15.52 -28.79
#